data_AF-B1PTQ9-F1
#
_entry.id   AF-B1PTQ9-F1
#
_cell.length_a   1.000
_cell.length_b   1.000
_cell.length_c   1.000
_cell.angle_alpha   90.00
_cell.angle_beta   90.00
_cell.angle_gamma   90.00
#
_symmetry.space_group_name_H-M   'P 1'
#
loop_
_entity.id
_entity.type
_entity.pdbx_description
1 polymer ?
#
loop_
_entity_poly.entity_id
_entity_poly.type
_entity_poly.pdbx_seq_one_letter_code
_entity_poly.pdbx_strand_id
1 'polypeptide(L)'
;FYSKDMILEVVMISNINLFSFFLYFFSTGLTVSYSFRLVFYSMTGDLNCGSLNMLNDESWVMLRGMMGLLVMSIIGGSMLNWLIFPIPYMICLPLYMKLLTLFVCIFGGLFGYLISLTTLYSLNKSLFGYNLSVFLGSMWFMPYISTYGMIFYPLSYGQIVVKSFDQGWSEYFGGQHLYQKLVNYSQTLFLMHNNNLKIYLMLFVFWVLILFNFLLFI
;
A
#
# COMPACT_ATOMS: atom_id res chain seq x y z
N PHE A 1 -11.81 6.88 -27.20
CA PHE A 1 -12.79 7.64 -27.99
C PHE A 1 -14.12 7.70 -27.25
N TYR A 2 -14.95 6.63 -27.27
CA TYR A 2 -16.32 6.64 -26.74
C TYR A 2 -16.50 7.14 -25.29
N SER A 3 -15.56 6.87 -24.38
CA SER A 3 -15.63 7.35 -22.99
C SER A 3 -14.83 8.65 -22.78
N LYS A 4 -13.51 8.58 -22.95
CA LYS A 4 -12.59 9.66 -22.56
C LYS A 4 -12.81 10.96 -23.35
N ASP A 5 -13.16 10.89 -24.64
CA ASP A 5 -13.40 12.09 -25.45
C ASP A 5 -14.68 12.79 -25.00
N MET A 6 -15.76 12.02 -24.80
CA MET A 6 -17.02 12.51 -24.24
C MET A 6 -16.84 13.15 -22.86
N ILE A 7 -16.04 12.54 -21.97
CA ILE A 7 -15.75 13.11 -20.64
C ILE A 7 -15.06 14.47 -20.77
N LEU A 8 -14.07 14.60 -21.66
CA LEU A 8 -13.36 15.86 -21.87
C LEU A 8 -14.27 16.93 -22.47
N GLU A 9 -15.15 16.57 -23.41
CA GLU A 9 -16.15 17.48 -23.96
C GLU A 9 -17.14 17.97 -22.90
N VAL A 10 -17.59 17.11 -21.98
CA VAL A 10 -18.44 17.51 -20.84
C VAL A 10 -17.68 18.44 -19.88
N VAL A 11 -16.40 18.17 -19.63
CA VAL A 11 -15.51 19.04 -18.84
C VAL A 11 -15.42 20.44 -19.46
N MET A 12 -15.42 20.58 -20.79
CA MET A 12 -15.41 21.89 -21.46
C MET A 12 -16.67 22.72 -21.22
N ILE A 13 -17.82 22.07 -21.14
CA ILE A 13 -19.10 22.74 -20.92
C ILE A 13 -19.28 23.09 -19.43
N SER A 14 -18.73 22.25 -18.55
CA SER A 14 -18.87 22.44 -17.11
C SER A 14 -18.05 23.62 -16.59
N ASN A 15 -18.54 24.23 -15.51
CA ASN A 15 -17.87 25.34 -14.83
C ASN A 15 -16.70 24.84 -13.97
N ILE A 16 -15.60 24.45 -14.61
CA ILE A 16 -14.38 23.97 -13.97
C ILE A 16 -13.34 25.10 -13.89
N ASN A 17 -12.56 25.12 -12.80
CA ASN A 17 -11.48 26.10 -12.64
C ASN A 17 -10.43 25.96 -13.76
N LEU A 18 -9.83 27.08 -14.17
CA LEU A 18 -8.78 27.10 -15.21
C LEU A 18 -7.63 26.13 -14.91
N PHE A 19 -7.22 26.03 -13.64
CA PHE A 19 -6.14 25.13 -13.23
C PHE A 19 -6.51 23.65 -13.46
N SER A 20 -7.69 23.23 -13.04
CA SER A 20 -8.19 21.86 -13.28
C SER A 20 -8.40 21.58 -14.76
N PHE A 21 -8.89 22.56 -15.53
CA PHE A 21 -9.00 22.44 -16.98
C PHE A 21 -7.63 22.15 -17.61
N PHE A 22 -6.60 22.92 -17.25
CA PHE A 22 -5.24 22.68 -17.73
C PHE A 22 -4.73 21.29 -17.36
N LEU A 23 -4.93 20.84 -16.11
CA LEU A 23 -4.51 19.52 -15.67
C LEU A 23 -5.18 18.38 -16.45
N TYR A 24 -6.49 18.48 -16.76
CA TYR A 24 -7.17 17.47 -17.56
C TYR A 24 -6.54 17.33 -18.94
N PHE A 25 -6.35 18.42 -19.67
CA PHE A 25 -5.74 18.36 -21.00
C PHE A 25 -4.26 17.98 -20.95
N PHE A 26 -3.49 18.54 -20.02
CA PHE A 26 -2.08 18.20 -19.87
C PHE A 26 -1.88 16.72 -19.54
N SER A 27 -2.69 16.16 -18.63
CA SER A 27 -2.66 14.74 -18.32
C SER A 27 -3.00 13.88 -19.54
N THR A 28 -3.95 14.31 -20.39
CA THR A 28 -4.28 13.56 -21.61
C THR A 28 -3.12 13.54 -22.60
N GLY A 29 -2.43 14.67 -22.80
CA GLY A 29 -1.22 14.73 -23.63
C GLY A 29 -0.10 13.83 -23.09
N LEU A 30 0.10 13.82 -21.77
CA LEU A 30 1.08 12.94 -21.12
C LEU A 30 0.74 11.45 -21.24
N THR A 31 -0.54 11.06 -21.20
CA THR A 31 -0.93 9.66 -21.41
C THR A 31 -0.55 9.18 -22.81
N VAL A 32 -0.71 10.04 -23.81
CA VAL A 32 -0.33 9.72 -25.19
C VAL A 32 1.19 9.66 -25.31
N SER A 33 1.93 10.63 -24.76
CA SER A 33 3.40 10.61 -24.82
C SER A 33 4.00 9.37 -24.15
N TYR A 34 3.44 8.92 -23.02
CA TYR A 34 3.85 7.67 -22.36
C TYR A 34 3.60 6.44 -23.24
N SER A 35 2.44 6.35 -23.90
CA SER A 35 2.13 5.23 -24.79
C SER A 35 3.09 5.14 -25.98
N PHE A 36 3.39 6.26 -26.64
CA PHE A 36 4.35 6.29 -27.75
C PHE A 36 5.78 6.01 -27.28
N ARG A 37 6.16 6.45 -26.08
CA ARG A 37 7.44 6.07 -25.47
C ARG A 37 7.55 4.55 -25.28
N LEU A 38 6.48 3.89 -24.81
CA LEU A 38 6.46 2.44 -24.65
C LEU A 38 6.58 1.73 -26.00
N VAL A 39 5.82 2.17 -27.01
CA VAL A 39 5.93 1.64 -28.38
C VAL A 39 7.34 1.81 -28.92
N PHE A 40 8.00 2.95 -28.65
CA PHE A 40 9.36 3.17 -29.11
C PHE A 40 10.34 2.15 -28.52
N TYR A 41 10.37 1.98 -27.20
CA TYR A 41 11.34 1.10 -26.56
C TYR A 41 11.05 -0.39 -26.73
N SER A 42 9.81 -0.78 -27.05
CA SER A 42 9.43 -2.19 -27.21
C SER A 42 9.40 -2.68 -28.66
N MET A 43 8.93 -1.85 -29.60
CA MET A 43 8.64 -2.28 -30.96
C MET A 43 9.53 -1.63 -32.02
N THR A 44 9.80 -0.33 -31.92
CA THR A 44 10.52 0.40 -33.00
C THR A 44 12.00 0.58 -32.75
N GLY A 45 12.44 0.53 -31.49
CA GLY A 45 13.84 0.67 -31.10
C GLY A 45 14.66 -0.60 -31.30
N ASP A 46 15.96 -0.47 -31.09
CA ASP A 46 16.88 -1.61 -31.17
C ASP A 46 16.64 -2.61 -30.03
N LEU A 47 16.89 -3.89 -30.32
CA LEU A 47 16.78 -4.97 -29.35
C LEU A 47 17.86 -4.84 -28.27
N ASN A 48 17.49 -4.32 -27.11
CA ASN A 48 18.37 -4.19 -25.94
C ASN A 48 18.48 -5.48 -25.09
N CYS A 49 18.15 -6.63 -25.66
CA CYS A 49 18.22 -7.91 -24.96
C CYS A 49 19.64 -8.51 -25.06
N GLY A 50 19.97 -9.47 -24.21
CA GLY A 50 21.29 -10.12 -24.23
C GLY A 50 21.60 -10.83 -25.56
N SER A 51 22.84 -11.23 -25.80
CA SER A 51 23.21 -11.90 -27.07
C SER A 51 22.55 -13.28 -27.25
N LEU A 52 22.20 -13.95 -26.16
CA LEU A 52 21.55 -15.27 -26.15
C LEU A 52 20.09 -15.14 -25.67
N ASN A 53 19.20 -14.70 -26.56
CA ASN A 53 17.76 -14.61 -26.26
C ASN A 53 17.01 -15.77 -26.89
N MET A 54 16.17 -16.44 -26.09
CA MET A 54 15.21 -17.45 -26.55
C MET A 54 13.81 -16.82 -26.62
N LEU A 55 13.55 -16.01 -27.64
CA LEU A 55 12.22 -15.43 -27.87
C LEU A 55 11.32 -16.47 -28.53
N ASN A 56 10.18 -16.80 -27.92
CA ASN A 56 9.19 -17.72 -28.48
C ASN A 56 7.77 -17.28 -28.11
N ASP A 57 6.92 -17.04 -29.11
CA ASP A 57 5.52 -16.62 -28.97
C ASP A 57 4.50 -17.72 -29.35
N GLU A 58 4.94 -18.96 -29.55
CA GLU A 58 4.11 -20.06 -30.09
C GLU A 58 3.07 -20.65 -29.11
N SER A 59 2.94 -20.11 -27.89
CA SER A 59 2.00 -20.67 -26.92
C SER A 59 0.53 -20.33 -27.26
N TRP A 60 -0.20 -21.34 -27.74
CA TRP A 60 -1.61 -21.23 -28.13
C TRP A 60 -2.53 -20.66 -27.05
N VAL A 61 -2.23 -20.93 -25.77
CA VAL A 61 -3.02 -20.42 -24.64
C VAL A 61 -2.92 -18.89 -24.54
N MET A 62 -1.71 -18.35 -24.70
CA MET A 62 -1.48 -16.90 -24.67
C MET A 62 -2.13 -16.22 -25.88
N LEU A 63 -1.92 -16.76 -27.09
CA LEU A 63 -2.49 -16.22 -28.33
C LEU A 63 -4.02 -16.16 -28.29
N ARG A 64 -4.67 -17.21 -27.78
CA ARG A 64 -6.13 -17.24 -27.64
C ARG A 64 -6.63 -16.16 -26.68
N GLY A 65 -5.94 -15.93 -25.56
CA GLY A 65 -6.27 -14.87 -24.60
C GLY A 65 -6.12 -13.47 -25.21
N MET A 66 -5.01 -13.20 -25.89
CA MET A 66 -4.74 -11.92 -26.53
C MET A 66 -5.75 -11.61 -27.65
N MET A 67 -6.08 -12.60 -28.49
CA MET A 67 -7.05 -12.42 -29.57
C MET A 67 -8.45 -12.06 -29.05
N GLY A 68 -8.90 -12.71 -27.96
CA GLY A 68 -10.19 -12.38 -27.33
C GLY A 68 -10.24 -10.93 -26.82
N LEU A 69 -9.17 -10.49 -26.15
CA LEU A 69 -9.04 -9.11 -25.66
C LEU A 69 -8.97 -8.09 -26.80
N LEU A 70 -8.28 -8.42 -27.91
CA LEU A 70 -8.19 -7.55 -29.07
C LEU A 70 -9.58 -7.29 -29.67
N VAL A 71 -10.38 -8.33 -29.91
CA VAL A 71 -11.74 -8.19 -30.44
C VAL A 71 -12.61 -7.33 -29.52
N MET A 72 -12.53 -7.57 -28.20
CA MET A 72 -13.30 -6.79 -27.22
C MET A 72 -12.84 -5.33 -27.13
N SER A 73 -11.55 -5.04 -27.30
CA SER A 73 -11.05 -3.65 -27.24
C SER A 73 -11.51 -2.79 -28.42
N ILE A 74 -11.66 -3.39 -29.62
CA ILE A 74 -12.16 -2.70 -30.81
C ILE A 74 -13.68 -2.48 -30.74
N ILE A 75 -14.43 -3.53 -30.38
CA ILE A 75 -15.90 -3.53 -30.49
C ILE A 75 -16.58 -3.14 -29.18
N GLY A 76 -15.99 -3.49 -28.03
CA GLY A 76 -16.63 -3.33 -26.72
C GLY A 76 -16.96 -1.88 -26.39
N GLY A 77 -16.13 -0.92 -26.81
CA GLY A 77 -16.38 0.50 -26.58
C GLY A 77 -17.64 1.03 -27.29
N SER A 78 -17.88 0.62 -28.54
CA SER A 78 -19.07 1.04 -29.29
C SER A 78 -20.33 0.33 -28.78
N MET A 79 -20.24 -0.98 -28.52
CA MET A 79 -21.35 -1.76 -27.96
C MET A 79 -21.81 -1.19 -26.61
N LEU A 80 -20.89 -0.91 -25.70
CA LEU A 80 -21.23 -0.34 -24.39
C LEU A 80 -21.83 1.06 -24.52
N ASN A 81 -21.34 1.89 -25.44
CA ASN A 81 -21.90 3.23 -25.65
C ASN A 81 -23.37 3.17 -26.08
N TRP A 82 -23.72 2.26 -27.00
CA TRP A 82 -25.11 2.07 -27.45
C TRP A 82 -26.03 1.52 -26.36
N LEU A 83 -25.51 0.66 -25.47
CA LEU A 83 -26.31 0.07 -24.39
C LEU A 83 -26.51 1.02 -23.20
N ILE A 84 -25.47 1.75 -22.80
CA ILE A 84 -25.48 2.57 -21.57
C ILE A 84 -26.12 3.94 -21.80
N PHE A 85 -25.93 4.55 -22.98
CA PHE A 85 -26.45 5.87 -23.29
C PHE A 85 -27.58 5.83 -24.32
N PRO A 86 -28.81 5.46 -23.92
CA PRO A 86 -29.95 5.46 -24.84
C PRO A 86 -30.33 6.88 -25.30
N ILE A 87 -29.97 7.91 -24.52
CA ILE A 87 -30.24 9.32 -24.82
C ILE A 87 -28.92 10.08 -24.63
N PRO A 88 -28.17 10.39 -25.71
CA PRO A 88 -26.94 11.15 -25.59
C PRO A 88 -27.24 12.60 -25.19
N TYR A 89 -26.49 13.14 -24.23
CA TYR A 89 -26.57 14.55 -23.87
C TYR A 89 -26.02 15.41 -25.02
N MET A 90 -26.72 16.48 -25.39
CA MET A 90 -26.26 17.37 -26.47
C MET A 90 -25.11 18.25 -25.96
N ILE A 91 -23.93 18.07 -26.55
CA ILE A 91 -22.72 18.84 -26.26
C ILE A 91 -22.55 19.88 -27.38
N CYS A 92 -22.85 21.14 -27.08
CA CYS A 92 -22.68 22.27 -28.01
C CYS A 92 -21.36 22.99 -27.71
N LEU A 93 -20.33 22.76 -28.55
CA LEU A 93 -19.01 23.39 -28.43
C LEU A 93 -18.63 24.09 -29.74
N PRO A 94 -17.90 25.23 -29.69
CA PRO A 94 -17.30 25.81 -30.88
C PRO A 94 -16.24 24.86 -31.46
N LEU A 95 -16.01 24.93 -32.77
CA LEU A 95 -15.14 24.01 -33.52
C LEU A 95 -13.74 23.87 -32.87
N TYR A 96 -13.15 24.98 -32.42
CA TYR A 96 -11.84 24.97 -31.77
C TYR A 96 -11.80 24.10 -30.51
N MET A 97 -12.82 24.19 -29.65
CA MET A 97 -12.88 23.40 -28.41
C MET A 97 -13.13 21.93 -28.70
N LYS A 98 -13.95 21.64 -29.73
CA LYS A 98 -14.23 20.26 -30.14
C LYS A 98 -13.00 19.53 -30.66
N LEU A 99 -12.13 20.22 -31.39
CA LEU A 99 -10.90 19.62 -31.93
C LEU A 99 -9.73 19.63 -30.94
N LEU A 100 -9.88 20.27 -29.77
CA LEU A 100 -8.78 20.43 -28.82
C LEU A 100 -8.22 19.08 -28.34
N THR A 101 -9.09 18.11 -28.03
CA THR A 101 -8.68 16.78 -27.56
C THR A 101 -7.79 16.07 -28.58
N LEU A 102 -8.15 16.17 -29.86
CA LEU A 102 -7.38 15.61 -30.97
C LEU A 102 -6.02 16.30 -31.10
N PHE A 103 -5.98 17.64 -31.07
CA PHE A 103 -4.72 18.38 -31.17
C PHE A 103 -3.77 18.01 -30.03
N VAL A 104 -4.27 17.95 -28.79
CA VAL A 104 -3.47 17.55 -27.62
C VAL A 104 -2.93 16.13 -27.78
N CYS A 105 -3.72 15.20 -28.31
CA CYS A 105 -3.25 13.84 -28.60
C CYS A 105 -2.12 13.82 -29.65
N ILE A 106 -2.27 14.57 -30.75
CA ILE A 106 -1.26 14.63 -31.82
C ILE A 106 0.05 15.24 -31.29
N PHE A 107 -0.04 16.39 -30.60
CA PHE A 107 1.14 17.00 -29.98
C PHE A 107 1.78 16.08 -28.95
N GLY A 108 0.98 15.45 -28.07
CA GLY A 108 1.49 14.51 -27.06
C GLY A 108 2.23 13.32 -27.67
N GLY A 109 1.71 12.75 -28.76
CA GLY A 109 2.36 11.66 -29.50
C GLY A 109 3.66 12.08 -30.15
N LEU A 110 3.66 13.22 -30.85
CA LEU A 110 4.87 13.79 -31.46
C LEU A 110 5.95 14.08 -30.41
N PHE A 111 5.58 14.73 -29.30
CA PHE A 111 6.51 14.99 -28.20
C PHE A 111 7.05 13.70 -27.59
N GLY A 112 6.20 12.71 -27.32
CA GLY A 112 6.62 11.42 -26.75
C GLY A 112 7.64 10.71 -27.63
N TYR A 113 7.38 10.65 -28.94
CA TYR A 113 8.26 10.00 -29.90
C TYR A 113 9.58 10.76 -30.13
N LEU A 114 9.54 12.09 -30.21
CA LEU A 114 10.74 12.91 -30.35
C LEU A 114 11.64 12.82 -29.12
N ILE A 115 11.07 12.77 -27.92
CA ILE A 115 11.83 12.59 -26.68
C ILE A 115 12.49 11.22 -26.65
N SER A 116 11.82 10.16 -27.12
CA SER A 116 12.40 8.82 -27.12
C SER A 116 13.49 8.63 -28.19
N LEU A 117 13.40 9.37 -29.30
CA LEU A 117 14.39 9.36 -30.39
C LEU A 117 15.70 10.07 -30.04
N THR A 118 15.84 10.75 -28.90
CA THR A 118 17.10 11.42 -28.57
C THR A 118 18.20 10.38 -28.39
N THR A 119 19.06 10.26 -29.41
CA THR A 119 20.16 9.32 -29.45
C THR A 119 21.29 9.73 -28.52
N LEU A 120 22.06 8.72 -28.11
CA LEU A 120 23.19 8.69 -27.17
C LEU A 120 24.27 9.79 -27.31
N TYR A 121 24.19 10.65 -28.34
CA TYR A 121 25.13 11.76 -28.58
C TYR A 121 24.77 13.06 -27.86
N SER A 122 23.58 13.16 -27.25
CA SER A 122 23.30 14.28 -26.36
C SER A 122 23.95 14.05 -24.99
N LEU A 123 24.66 15.06 -24.46
CA LEU A 123 25.08 15.06 -23.05
C LEU A 123 23.91 14.61 -22.16
N ASN A 124 24.17 13.71 -21.21
CA ASN A 124 23.14 13.16 -20.33
C ASN A 124 22.45 14.27 -19.52
N LYS A 125 21.38 14.84 -20.07
CA LYS A 125 20.57 15.89 -19.44
C LYS A 125 19.99 15.43 -18.11
N SER A 126 19.73 14.12 -17.97
CA SER A 126 19.31 13.50 -16.72
C SER A 126 20.38 13.58 -15.62
N LEU A 127 21.68 13.48 -15.95
CA LEU A 127 22.75 13.61 -14.97
C LEU A 127 22.89 15.06 -14.48
N PHE A 128 22.74 16.05 -15.37
CA PHE A 128 22.72 17.47 -14.96
C PHE A 128 21.54 17.79 -14.04
N GLY A 129 20.39 17.15 -14.24
CA GLY A 129 19.19 17.28 -13.42
C GLY A 129 18.94 16.08 -12.51
N TYR A 130 19.98 15.47 -11.93
CA TYR A 130 19.86 14.18 -11.24
C TYR A 130 18.78 14.19 -10.15
N ASN A 131 18.78 15.19 -9.26
CA ASN A 131 17.78 15.27 -8.18
C ASN A 131 16.34 15.33 -8.70
N LEU A 132 16.09 16.10 -9.77
CA LEU A 132 14.77 16.19 -10.39
C LEU A 132 14.38 14.86 -11.03
N SER A 133 15.33 14.21 -11.72
CA SER A 133 15.10 12.91 -12.37
C SER A 133 14.79 11.81 -11.34
N VAL A 134 15.49 11.79 -10.21
CA VAL A 134 15.25 10.86 -9.11
C VAL A 134 13.91 11.14 -8.44
N PHE A 135 13.56 12.40 -8.21
CA PHE A 135 12.26 12.77 -7.64
C PHE A 135 11.08 12.32 -8.52
N LEU A 136 11.14 12.59 -9.83
CA LEU A 136 10.09 12.19 -10.76
C LEU A 136 10.07 10.66 -10.98
N GLY A 137 11.23 10.01 -11.04
CA GLY A 137 11.37 8.57 -11.24
C GLY A 137 10.93 7.73 -10.04
N SER A 138 11.12 8.23 -8.82
CA SER A 138 10.72 7.56 -7.57
C SER A 138 9.25 7.81 -7.17
N MET A 139 8.41 8.27 -8.12
CA MET A 139 7.02 8.67 -7.86
C MET A 139 6.92 9.66 -6.70
N TRP A 140 7.67 10.77 -6.78
CA TRP A 140 7.72 11.81 -5.75
C TRP A 140 8.09 11.26 -4.36
N PHE A 141 8.96 10.25 -4.31
CA PHE A 141 9.33 9.51 -3.09
C PHE A 141 8.14 8.91 -2.30
N MET A 142 6.97 8.76 -2.93
CA MET A 142 5.78 8.21 -2.27
C MET A 142 6.00 6.83 -1.65
N PRO A 143 6.72 5.87 -2.28
CA PRO A 143 7.02 4.60 -1.64
C PRO A 143 7.76 4.79 -0.31
N TYR A 144 8.72 5.71 -0.23
CA TYR A 144 9.50 5.94 0.99
C TYR A 144 8.67 6.60 2.10
N ILE A 145 7.85 7.60 1.73
CA ILE A 145 6.99 8.31 2.69
C ILE A 145 5.93 7.36 3.26
N SER A 146 5.27 6.59 2.39
CA SER A 146 4.17 5.70 2.78
C SER A 146 4.64 4.43 3.51
N THR A 147 5.84 3.93 3.25
CA THR A 147 6.36 2.72 3.91
C THR A 147 7.19 3.07 5.14
N TYR A 148 8.41 3.59 4.95
CA TYR A 148 9.35 3.82 6.05
C TYR A 148 8.82 4.80 7.10
N GLY A 149 8.22 5.91 6.68
CA GLY A 149 7.67 6.91 7.59
C GLY A 149 6.52 6.37 8.44
N MET A 150 5.62 5.59 7.83
CA MET A 150 4.44 5.06 8.52
C MET A 150 4.74 3.84 9.37
N ILE A 151 5.67 2.97 8.95
CA ILE A 151 5.98 1.71 9.63
C ILE A 151 6.77 1.93 10.94
N PHE A 152 7.58 2.99 11.00
CA PHE A 152 8.43 3.27 12.16
C PHE A 152 7.64 3.51 13.46
N TYR A 153 6.52 4.25 13.39
CA TYR A 153 5.75 4.57 14.60
C TYR A 153 5.10 3.34 15.24
N PRO A 154 4.31 2.51 14.53
CA PRO A 154 3.74 1.29 15.13
C PRO A 154 4.80 0.32 15.66
N LEU A 155 5.93 0.18 14.97
CA LEU A 155 7.02 -0.70 15.42
C LEU A 155 7.66 -0.22 16.73
N SER A 156 7.98 1.07 16.83
CA SER A 156 8.57 1.63 18.06
C SER A 156 7.61 1.53 19.24
N TYR A 157 6.32 1.79 19.04
CA TYR A 157 5.30 1.57 20.07
C TYR A 157 5.14 0.10 20.43
N GLY A 158 5.12 -0.80 19.44
CA GLY A 158 5.07 -2.24 19.68
C GLY A 158 6.22 -2.73 20.54
N GLN A 159 7.44 -2.25 20.30
CA GLN A 159 8.60 -2.59 21.13
C GLN A 159 8.44 -2.11 22.59
N ILE A 160 7.92 -0.90 22.79
CA ILE A 160 7.69 -0.36 24.13
C ILE A 160 6.63 -1.18 24.86
N VAL A 161 5.54 -1.55 24.19
CA VAL A 161 4.47 -2.38 24.77
C VAL A 161 5.02 -3.74 25.19
N VAL A 162 5.71 -4.46 24.30
CA VAL A 162 6.27 -5.78 24.63
C VAL A 162 7.24 -5.70 25.82
N LYS A 163 8.12 -4.70 25.84
CA LYS A 163 9.13 -4.57 26.91
C LYS A 163 8.52 -4.17 28.25
N SER A 164 7.63 -3.19 28.25
CA SER A 164 7.12 -2.61 29.50
C SER A 164 5.88 -3.33 30.03
N PHE A 165 4.96 -3.68 29.14
CA PHE A 165 3.68 -4.26 29.52
C PHE A 165 3.78 -5.78 29.64
N ASP A 166 4.13 -6.46 28.54
CA ASP A 166 4.13 -7.93 28.51
C ASP A 166 5.27 -8.48 29.38
N GLN A 167 6.53 -8.17 29.06
CA GLN A 167 7.69 -8.68 29.80
C GLN A 167 7.93 -7.99 31.15
N GLY A 168 7.31 -6.83 31.38
CA GLY A 168 7.48 -6.06 32.61
C GLY A 168 6.34 -6.29 33.58
N TRP A 169 5.30 -5.45 33.48
CA TRP A 169 4.20 -5.40 34.44
C TRP A 169 3.42 -6.72 34.52
N SER A 170 3.17 -7.40 33.40
CA SER A 170 2.39 -8.63 33.41
C SER A 170 3.11 -9.76 34.14
N GLU A 171 4.43 -9.90 33.93
CA GLU A 171 5.25 -10.87 34.65
C GLU A 171 5.42 -10.52 36.12
N TYR A 172 5.55 -9.23 36.44
CA TYR A 172 5.62 -8.74 37.82
C TYR A 172 4.33 -9.05 38.58
N PHE A 173 3.15 -8.72 38.05
CA PHE A 173 1.89 -9.03 38.73
C PHE A 173 1.51 -10.51 38.67
N GLY A 174 2.00 -11.23 37.67
CA GLY A 174 1.75 -12.65 37.47
C GLY A 174 2.73 -13.53 38.23
N GLY A 175 3.39 -14.41 37.47
CA GLY A 175 4.11 -15.56 38.01
C GLY A 175 5.31 -15.19 38.88
N GLN A 176 6.07 -14.13 38.55
CA GLN A 176 7.33 -13.85 39.25
C GLN A 176 7.10 -13.42 40.69
N HIS A 177 6.13 -12.53 40.94
CA HIS A 177 5.85 -12.06 42.30
C HIS A 177 5.07 -13.08 43.13
N LEU A 178 4.20 -13.87 42.50
CA LEU A 178 3.56 -15.03 43.16
C LEU A 178 4.61 -16.05 43.61
N TYR A 179 5.56 -16.39 42.74
CA TYR A 179 6.67 -17.28 43.08
C TYR A 179 7.48 -16.75 44.26
N GLN A 180 7.89 -15.48 44.23
CA GLN A 180 8.64 -14.87 45.34
C GLN A 180 7.86 -14.90 46.67
N LYS A 181 6.55 -14.62 46.64
CA LYS A 181 5.69 -14.70 47.84
C LYS A 181 5.59 -16.12 48.37
N LEU A 182 5.37 -17.12 47.51
CA LEU A 182 5.29 -18.52 47.91
C LEU A 182 6.60 -19.02 48.52
N VAL A 183 7.75 -18.63 47.94
CA VAL A 183 9.06 -18.93 48.51
C VAL A 183 9.20 -18.30 49.91
N ASN A 184 8.86 -17.02 50.08
CA ASN A 184 8.91 -16.36 51.38
C ASN A 184 7.99 -17.02 52.42
N TYR A 185 6.76 -17.41 52.03
CA TYR A 185 5.85 -18.13 52.92
C TYR A 185 6.37 -19.51 53.30
N SER A 186 6.99 -20.24 52.36
CA SER A 186 7.58 -21.55 52.67
C SER A 186 8.74 -21.43 53.67
N GLN A 187 9.57 -20.38 53.54
CA GLN A 187 10.67 -20.11 54.47
C GLN A 187 10.17 -19.73 55.86
N THR A 188 9.13 -18.88 55.97
CA THR A 188 8.55 -18.54 57.28
C THR A 188 7.86 -19.75 57.93
N LEU A 189 7.16 -20.58 57.16
CA LEU A 189 6.58 -21.83 57.64
C LEU A 189 7.67 -22.80 58.15
N PHE A 190 8.76 -22.95 57.40
CA PHE A 190 9.88 -23.80 57.83
C PHE A 190 10.47 -23.33 59.18
N LEU A 191 10.65 -22.02 59.36
CA LEU A 191 11.11 -21.46 60.63
C LEU A 191 10.13 -21.71 61.78
N MET A 192 8.82 -21.55 61.54
CA MET A 192 7.78 -21.86 62.54
C MET A 192 7.75 -23.35 62.91
N HIS A 193 8.02 -24.23 61.94
CA HIS A 193 8.07 -25.67 62.16
C HIS A 193 9.37 -26.13 62.84
N ASN A 194 10.45 -25.37 62.77
CA ASN A 194 11.71 -25.71 63.45
C ASN A 194 11.69 -25.29 64.93
N ASN A 195 10.64 -25.68 65.65
CA ASN A 195 10.45 -25.43 67.08
C ASN A 195 10.50 -26.74 67.87
N ASN A 196 10.79 -26.64 69.18
CA ASN A 196 10.85 -27.80 70.06
C ASN A 196 9.47 -28.48 70.23
N LEU A 197 9.46 -29.81 70.42
CA LEU A 197 8.26 -30.64 70.63
C LEU A 197 7.28 -30.11 71.69
N LYS A 198 7.79 -29.44 72.74
CA LYS A 198 6.97 -28.83 73.79
C LYS A 198 5.97 -27.80 73.24
N ILE A 199 6.40 -26.97 72.29
CA ILE A 199 5.58 -25.89 71.73
C ILE A 199 4.43 -26.49 70.88
N TYR A 200 4.71 -27.59 70.16
CA TYR A 200 3.69 -28.32 69.39
C TYR A 200 2.58 -28.89 70.25
N LEU A 201 2.92 -29.51 71.38
CA LEU A 201 1.93 -30.07 72.29
C LEU A 201 1.04 -28.98 72.91
N MET A 202 1.61 -27.82 73.24
CA MET A 202 0.82 -26.67 73.73
C MET A 202 -0.16 -26.17 72.67
N LEU A 203 0.26 -26.05 71.41
CA LEU A 203 -0.63 -25.66 70.30
C LEU A 203 -1.78 -26.66 70.08
N PHE A 204 -1.51 -27.96 70.22
CA PHE A 204 -2.53 -28.99 70.07
C PHE A 204 -3.64 -28.88 71.13
N VAL A 205 -3.28 -28.66 72.40
CA VAL A 205 -4.28 -28.45 73.48
C VAL A 205 -5.11 -27.21 73.22
N PHE A 206 -4.47 -26.09 72.82
CA PHE A 206 -5.18 -24.87 72.45
C PHE A 206 -6.18 -25.10 71.30
N TRP A 207 -5.80 -25.90 70.30
CA TRP A 207 -6.68 -26.20 69.17
C TRP A 207 -7.91 -27.03 69.56
N VAL A 208 -7.74 -28.02 70.44
CA VAL A 208 -8.86 -28.82 70.98
C VAL A 208 -9.85 -27.94 71.74
N LEU A 209 -9.36 -26.97 72.54
CA LEU A 209 -10.22 -26.02 73.24
C LEU A 209 -11.03 -25.15 72.28
N ILE A 210 -10.41 -24.66 71.20
CA ILE A 210 -11.09 -23.87 70.16
C ILE A 210 -12.19 -24.70 69.48
N LEU A 211 -11.89 -25.95 69.11
CA LEU A 211 -12.87 -26.86 68.52
C LEU A 211 -14.05 -27.13 69.45
N PHE A 212 -13.78 -27.37 70.73
CA PHE A 212 -14.83 -27.61 71.72
C PHE A 212 -15.75 -26.40 71.87
N ASN A 213 -15.18 -25.19 71.89
CA ASN A 213 -15.97 -23.96 71.93
C ASN A 213 -16.79 -23.75 70.65
N PHE A 214 -16.25 -24.09 69.47
CA PHE A 214 -17.03 -24.03 68.22
C PHE A 214 -18.18 -25.05 68.20
N LEU A 215 -17.94 -26.27 68.68
CA LEU A 215 -18.96 -27.31 68.81
C LEU A 215 -20.05 -26.96 69.82
N LEU A 216 -19.73 -26.16 70.84
CA LEU A 216 -20.71 -25.63 71.79
C LEU A 216 -21.52 -24.43 71.26
N PHE A 217 -20.98 -23.71 70.27
CA PHE A 217 -21.63 -22.54 69.66
C PHE A 217 -22.53 -22.90 68.46
N ILE A 218 -22.36 -24.10 67.88
CA ILE A 218 -23.23 -24.70 66.86
C ILE A 218 -24.34 -25.48 67.58
#